data_AF-A0A0M3I220-F1
#
_entry.id   AF-A0A0M3I220-F1
#
_cell.length_a   1.000
_cell.length_b   1.000
_cell.length_c   1.000
_cell.angle_alpha   90.00
_cell.angle_beta   90.00
_cell.angle_gamma   90.00
#
_symmetry.space_group_name_H-M   'P 1'
#
loop_
_entity.id
_entity.type
_entity.pdbx_description
1 polymer ?
#
loop_
_entity_poly.entity_id
_entity_poly.type
_entity_poly.pdbx_seq_one_letter_code
_entity_poly.pdbx_strand_id
1 'polypeptide(L)'
;MFSIGYNIVRRMASSQSSSIRSLIAVCQMTATHDPEENFQTAFSMMHRAKERDAKMVFFPECFDFVGRTREECISMAVDEDCEYINRYKQCAKELGLWLSLGGFHQKDPKGVYKPYNTHLIIDDKGVVRGKYQKLHLFDLDIHERVRVMESEFSTGGHELVKPIWTPFGVMAMSICYDLRFSELALWNRRKGAQILTYPSAFTVNTGQAHWETLLRTRAIETQCYVVAAAQTGKHNDKRFSYGHAMVVDPWGAVIAQCSETVGMCFAEISLEYLNKVRTTQPIFAHRRSDLYSIITNEKTPIGDEPFLFGEQSIESSVVFYRSEYSFAFVNRSPVLPGHVLVSSIRKAEKLTDLTDEETADLFVVSKKVQAMIESQYDTKSSTVCVQDGRDAGQTIPHVHVHIVPRHHGDFSGNPDRFYDELAENDYINAKRPIRDQKDMSEEASVYRKLLGS
;
A
#
# COMPACT_ATOMS: atom_id res chain seq x y z
N MET A 1 -31.79 -15.29 -23.61
CA MET A 1 -31.77 -16.76 -23.83
C MET A 1 -30.30 -17.15 -23.96
N PHE A 2 -29.80 -18.01 -23.05
CA PHE A 2 -28.40 -18.49 -22.88
C PHE A 2 -27.36 -17.40 -22.49
N SER A 3 -26.72 -17.33 -21.31
CA SER A 3 -26.21 -18.28 -20.30
C SER A 3 -25.22 -19.32 -20.85
N ILE A 4 -23.95 -19.18 -20.47
CA ILE A 4 -22.83 -20.13 -20.22
C ILE A 4 -21.55 -19.26 -20.22
N GLY A 5 -20.60 -19.28 -19.29
CA GLY A 5 -20.44 -19.98 -18.02
C GLY A 5 -19.11 -19.53 -17.40
N TYR A 6 -19.14 -19.08 -16.14
CA TYR A 6 -17.95 -18.98 -15.29
C TYR A 6 -18.17 -19.94 -14.12
N ASN A 7 -17.67 -21.16 -14.30
CA ASN A 7 -17.58 -22.17 -13.25
C ASN A 7 -16.10 -22.53 -13.12
N ILE A 8 -15.47 -22.13 -12.02
CA ILE A 8 -14.41 -22.88 -11.34
C ILE A 8 -14.40 -22.40 -9.87
N VAL A 9 -14.86 -23.33 -9.03
CA VAL A 9 -14.63 -23.47 -7.58
C VAL A 9 -15.32 -22.48 -6.61
N ARG A 10 -16.66 -22.58 -6.54
CA ARG A 10 -17.38 -22.46 -5.26
C ARG A 10 -17.25 -23.78 -4.49
N ARG A 11 -16.28 -23.88 -3.58
CA ARG A 11 -16.35 -24.91 -2.51
C ARG A 11 -17.32 -24.43 -1.44
N MET A 12 -18.50 -25.05 -1.46
CA MET A 12 -19.50 -25.18 -0.41
C MET A 12 -19.15 -24.49 0.94
N ALA A 13 -19.60 -23.26 1.09
CA ALA A 13 -19.95 -22.70 2.38
C ALA A 13 -21.39 -23.14 2.69
N SER A 14 -21.57 -24.34 3.24
CA SER A 14 -22.86 -24.75 3.81
C SER A 14 -22.83 -24.54 5.33
N SER A 15 -23.72 -23.65 5.76
CA SER A 15 -24.35 -23.59 7.09
C SER A 15 -23.44 -23.51 8.33
N GLN A 16 -23.06 -22.28 8.66
CA GLN A 16 -23.36 -21.66 9.96
C GLN A 16 -23.07 -20.16 9.83
N SER A 17 -24.09 -19.37 9.46
CA SER A 17 -24.06 -17.93 9.71
C SER A 17 -24.31 -17.72 11.20
N SER A 18 -23.33 -18.04 12.03
CA SER A 18 -23.18 -17.32 13.28
C SER A 18 -22.59 -15.97 12.90
N SER A 19 -23.18 -14.87 13.37
CA SER A 19 -22.59 -13.55 13.19
C SER A 19 -21.20 -13.58 13.82
N ILE A 20 -20.14 -13.63 13.01
CA ILE A 20 -18.77 -13.64 13.55
C ILE A 20 -18.53 -12.26 14.14
N ARG A 21 -18.77 -12.13 15.44
CA ARG A 21 -18.32 -11.01 16.26
C ARG A 21 -16.96 -11.37 16.82
N SER A 22 -16.02 -10.46 16.68
CA SER A 22 -14.66 -10.68 17.17
C SER A 22 -14.33 -9.67 18.25
N LEU A 23 -14.07 -10.17 19.46
CA LEU A 23 -13.59 -9.32 20.55
C LEU A 23 -12.12 -8.97 20.30
N ILE A 24 -11.83 -7.68 20.29
CA ILE A 24 -10.47 -7.14 20.19
C ILE A 24 -10.11 -6.35 21.45
N ALA A 25 -8.82 -6.26 21.74
CA ALA A 25 -8.27 -5.45 22.82
C ALA A 25 -7.36 -4.35 22.26
N VAL A 26 -7.56 -3.11 22.65
CA VAL A 26 -6.76 -1.96 22.22
C VAL A 26 -5.99 -1.42 23.41
N CYS A 27 -4.66 -1.43 23.30
CA CYS A 27 -3.77 -1.03 24.38
C CYS A 27 -3.49 0.48 24.36
N GLN A 28 -3.34 1.02 25.56
CA GLN A 28 -2.81 2.35 25.80
C GLN A 28 -1.62 2.25 26.75
N MET A 29 -0.47 2.78 26.34
CA MET A 29 0.80 2.62 27.06
C MET A 29 1.50 3.96 27.26
N THR A 30 2.48 3.99 28.15
CA THR A 30 3.42 5.10 28.29
C THR A 30 4.82 4.53 28.16
N ALA A 31 5.21 4.22 26.92
CA ALA A 31 6.53 3.64 26.66
C ALA A 31 7.65 4.62 27.04
N THR A 32 8.71 4.14 27.67
CA THR A 32 9.89 4.93 28.02
C THR A 32 11.09 4.47 27.19
N HIS A 33 12.28 4.95 27.51
CA HIS A 33 13.53 4.48 26.91
C HIS A 33 13.97 3.08 27.38
N ASP A 34 13.22 2.42 28.27
CA ASP A 34 13.53 1.07 28.77
C ASP A 34 12.67 0.02 28.03
N PRO A 35 13.23 -0.72 27.05
CA PRO A 35 12.46 -1.70 26.28
C PRO A 35 11.93 -2.85 27.14
N GLU A 36 12.61 -3.21 28.24
CA GLU A 36 12.19 -4.32 29.10
C GLU A 36 10.95 -3.92 29.90
N GLU A 37 10.93 -2.74 30.52
CA GLU A 37 9.75 -2.22 31.22
C GLU A 37 8.54 -2.12 30.27
N ASN A 38 8.78 -1.63 29.05
CA ASN A 38 7.76 -1.52 28.01
C ASN A 38 7.20 -2.91 27.63
N PHE A 39 8.09 -3.90 27.44
CA PHE A 39 7.69 -5.27 27.15
C PHE A 39 6.88 -5.88 28.29
N GLN A 40 7.29 -5.72 29.54
CA GLN A 40 6.55 -6.27 30.69
C GLN A 40 5.14 -5.69 30.79
N THR A 41 4.99 -4.40 30.48
CA THR A 41 3.68 -3.75 30.37
C THR A 41 2.85 -4.38 29.25
N ALA A 42 3.42 -4.54 28.05
CA ALA A 42 2.74 -5.15 26.91
C ALA A 42 2.37 -6.63 27.18
N PHE A 43 3.26 -7.38 27.83
CA PHE A 43 3.08 -8.76 28.22
C PHE A 43 1.90 -8.95 29.16
N SER A 44 1.83 -8.14 30.23
CA SER A 44 0.67 -8.12 31.14
C SER A 44 -0.63 -7.82 30.39
N MET A 45 -0.58 -6.91 29.40
CA MET A 45 -1.73 -6.59 28.58
C MET A 45 -2.18 -7.76 27.68
N MET A 46 -1.25 -8.50 27.07
CA MET A 46 -1.60 -9.67 26.26
C MET A 46 -2.28 -10.75 27.10
N HIS A 47 -1.80 -11.01 28.33
CA HIS A 47 -2.42 -11.95 29.24
C HIS A 47 -3.86 -11.56 29.61
N ARG A 48 -4.08 -10.29 29.99
CA ARG A 48 -5.42 -9.78 30.29
C ARG A 48 -6.37 -9.83 29.09
N ALA A 49 -5.85 -9.60 27.89
CA ALA A 49 -6.63 -9.74 26.67
C ALA A 49 -7.04 -11.21 26.45
N LYS A 50 -6.13 -12.15 26.68
CA LYS A 50 -6.41 -13.59 26.60
C LYS A 50 -7.44 -14.04 27.65
N GLU A 51 -7.36 -13.54 28.88
CA GLU A 51 -8.34 -13.83 29.95
C GLU A 51 -9.77 -13.44 29.57
N ARG A 52 -9.91 -12.41 28.73
CA ARG A 52 -11.21 -11.92 28.21
C ARG A 52 -11.62 -12.61 26.89
N ASP A 53 -10.85 -13.59 26.42
CA ASP A 53 -11.01 -14.26 25.12
C ASP A 53 -10.97 -13.30 23.91
N ALA A 54 -10.23 -12.20 24.03
CA ALA A 54 -9.91 -11.35 22.89
C ALA A 54 -9.10 -12.16 21.87
N LYS A 55 -9.31 -11.89 20.59
CA LYS A 55 -8.63 -12.62 19.49
C LYS A 55 -7.47 -11.84 18.89
N MET A 56 -7.47 -10.52 19.07
CA MET A 56 -6.41 -9.64 18.59
C MET A 56 -6.13 -8.51 19.57
N VAL A 57 -4.84 -8.18 19.73
CA VAL A 57 -4.35 -7.10 20.59
C VAL A 57 -3.63 -6.05 19.75
N PHE A 58 -3.98 -4.78 19.96
CA PHE A 58 -3.40 -3.64 19.23
C PHE A 58 -2.52 -2.82 20.15
N PHE A 59 -1.24 -2.73 19.83
CA PHE A 59 -0.25 -1.90 20.50
C PHE A 59 -0.01 -0.58 19.78
N PRO A 60 0.35 0.49 20.50
CA PRO A 60 0.56 1.80 19.91
C PRO A 60 1.83 1.89 19.06
N GLU A 61 1.99 3.03 18.40
CA GLU A 61 3.28 3.47 17.86
C GLU A 61 4.30 3.62 19.00
N CYS A 62 5.59 3.37 18.72
CA CYS A 62 6.68 3.40 19.70
C CYS A 62 6.43 2.47 20.91
N PHE A 63 5.74 1.34 20.71
CA PHE A 63 5.49 0.39 21.81
C PHE A 63 6.78 -0.25 22.33
N ASP A 64 7.80 -0.32 21.47
CA ASP A 64 9.13 -0.82 21.78
C ASP A 64 9.86 0.11 22.75
N PHE A 65 9.98 1.39 22.40
CA PHE A 65 10.53 2.42 23.26
C PHE A 65 10.25 3.84 22.78
N VAL A 66 10.47 4.80 23.67
CA VAL A 66 10.52 6.23 23.36
C VAL A 66 11.86 6.79 23.82
N GLY A 67 12.74 7.10 22.86
CA GLY A 67 14.06 7.64 23.13
C GLY A 67 14.03 9.06 23.74
N ARG A 68 15.11 9.41 24.42
CA ARG A 68 15.36 10.71 25.05
C ARG A 68 16.07 11.67 24.10
N THR A 69 16.86 11.13 23.18
CA THR A 69 17.60 11.88 22.16
C THR A 69 17.42 11.25 20.79
N ARG A 70 17.74 12.01 19.75
CA ARG A 70 17.73 11.54 18.36
C ARG A 70 18.69 10.36 18.15
N GLU A 71 19.88 10.48 18.70
CA GLU A 71 20.94 9.46 18.62
C GLU A 71 20.50 8.17 19.29
N GLU A 72 19.81 8.26 20.43
CA GLU A 72 19.27 7.10 21.14
C GLU A 72 18.18 6.40 20.30
N CYS A 73 17.26 7.15 19.69
CA CYS A 73 16.25 6.59 18.78
C CYS A 73 16.88 5.81 17.61
N ILE A 74 17.99 6.31 17.07
CA ILE A 74 18.68 5.64 15.95
C ILE A 74 19.46 4.42 16.45
N SER A 75 20.20 4.53 17.55
CA SER A 75 21.07 3.45 18.04
C SER A 75 20.30 2.26 18.61
N MET A 76 19.11 2.51 19.16
CA MET A 76 18.27 1.47 19.77
C MET A 76 17.32 0.81 18.77
N ALA A 77 17.29 1.25 17.51
CA ALA A 77 16.49 0.61 16.48
C ALA A 77 16.92 -0.86 16.28
N VAL A 78 15.94 -1.74 16.09
CA VAL A 78 16.15 -3.19 16.06
C VAL A 78 15.74 -3.79 14.72
N ASP A 79 16.29 -4.95 14.41
CA ASP A 79 15.85 -5.76 13.28
C ASP A 79 14.50 -6.44 13.57
N GLU A 80 13.75 -6.76 12.52
CA GLU A 80 12.44 -7.43 12.60
C GLU A 80 12.50 -8.84 13.24
N ASP A 81 13.66 -9.49 13.12
CA ASP A 81 13.91 -10.85 13.64
C ASP A 81 14.81 -10.85 14.89
N CYS A 82 14.97 -9.69 15.53
CA CYS A 82 15.72 -9.60 16.78
C CYS A 82 15.00 -10.31 17.94
N GLU A 83 15.73 -10.57 19.02
CA GLU A 83 15.19 -11.20 20.23
C GLU A 83 13.96 -10.47 20.78
N TYR A 84 13.98 -9.13 20.77
CA TYR A 84 12.89 -8.31 21.30
C TYR A 84 11.56 -8.54 20.56
N ILE A 85 11.57 -8.49 19.22
CA ILE A 85 10.36 -8.74 18.42
C ILE A 85 9.96 -10.23 18.48
N ASN A 86 10.93 -11.15 18.56
CA ASN A 86 10.64 -12.58 18.69
C ASN A 86 9.91 -12.93 20.00
N ARG A 87 10.10 -12.17 21.08
CA ARG A 87 9.29 -12.32 22.30
C ARG A 87 7.81 -12.05 22.06
N TYR A 88 7.46 -11.04 21.24
CA TYR A 88 6.07 -10.80 20.84
C TYR A 88 5.52 -11.92 19.95
N LYS A 89 6.31 -12.39 18.96
CA LYS A 89 5.92 -13.55 18.11
C LYS A 89 5.64 -14.79 18.96
N GLN A 90 6.47 -15.04 19.97
CA GLN A 90 6.28 -16.17 20.89
C GLN A 90 5.04 -15.99 21.77
N CYS A 91 4.80 -14.80 22.33
CA CYS A 91 3.58 -14.52 23.09
C CYS A 91 2.32 -14.68 22.24
N ALA A 92 2.33 -14.22 20.99
CA ALA A 92 1.23 -14.40 20.03
C ALA A 92 0.87 -15.88 19.88
N LYS A 93 1.88 -16.73 19.71
CA LYS A 93 1.74 -18.18 19.58
C LYS A 93 1.26 -18.86 20.85
N GLU A 94 1.85 -18.53 22.00
CA GLU A 94 1.52 -19.16 23.29
C GLU A 94 0.11 -18.80 23.76
N LEU A 95 -0.29 -17.55 23.56
CA LEU A 95 -1.61 -17.05 23.96
C LEU A 95 -2.67 -17.31 22.88
N GLY A 96 -2.28 -17.69 21.66
CA GLY A 96 -3.18 -17.83 20.52
C GLY A 96 -3.87 -16.49 20.18
N LEU A 97 -3.08 -15.41 20.14
CA LEU A 97 -3.52 -14.04 19.88
C LEU A 97 -2.91 -13.55 18.56
N TRP A 98 -3.70 -12.84 17.77
CA TRP A 98 -3.15 -11.96 16.75
C TRP A 98 -2.62 -10.68 17.40
N LEU A 99 -1.52 -10.12 16.90
CA LEU A 99 -0.94 -8.88 17.41
C LEU A 99 -0.82 -7.83 16.30
N SER A 100 -1.16 -6.60 16.63
CA SER A 100 -0.81 -5.41 15.85
C SER A 100 0.26 -4.63 16.61
N LEU A 101 1.51 -4.74 16.18
CA LEU A 101 2.66 -4.02 16.75
C LEU A 101 2.80 -2.67 16.05
N GLY A 102 2.21 -1.63 16.64
CA GLY A 102 1.77 -0.43 15.93
C GLY A 102 2.81 0.53 15.35
N GLY A 103 4.10 0.21 15.42
CA GLY A 103 5.17 1.09 14.97
C GLY A 103 6.41 0.91 15.84
N PHE A 104 7.28 -0.04 15.51
CA PHE A 104 8.60 -0.16 16.16
C PHE A 104 9.67 0.52 15.30
N HIS A 105 10.78 0.88 15.93
CA HIS A 105 11.94 1.47 15.28
C HIS A 105 12.71 0.37 14.54
N GLN A 106 12.31 0.08 13.30
CA GLN A 106 12.95 -0.92 12.46
C GLN A 106 14.24 -0.37 11.89
N LYS A 107 15.37 -0.99 12.21
CA LYS A 107 16.64 -0.70 11.57
C LYS A 107 16.56 -1.00 10.06
N ASP A 108 17.13 -0.12 9.24
CA ASP A 108 17.26 -0.40 7.80
C ASP A 108 18.23 -1.56 7.59
N PRO A 109 17.80 -2.70 7.02
CA PRO A 109 18.68 -3.86 6.83
C PRO A 109 19.87 -3.57 5.93
N LYS A 110 19.75 -2.59 5.01
CA LYS A 110 20.85 -2.19 4.11
C LYS A 110 21.79 -1.15 4.74
N GLY A 111 21.41 -0.55 5.87
CA GLY A 111 22.15 0.54 6.51
C GLY A 111 22.29 1.79 5.65
N VAL A 112 21.46 1.94 4.62
CA VAL A 112 21.45 3.09 3.70
C VAL A 112 20.63 4.23 4.30
N TYR A 113 19.57 3.89 5.02
CA TYR A 113 18.60 4.82 5.58
C TYR A 113 18.62 4.84 7.12
N LYS A 114 18.07 5.91 7.70
CA LYS A 114 17.70 5.93 9.13
C LYS A 114 16.59 4.89 9.39
N PRO A 115 16.34 4.51 10.65
CA PRO A 115 15.29 3.56 10.98
C PRO A 115 13.92 3.92 10.39
N TYR A 116 13.13 2.90 10.05
CA TYR A 116 11.74 3.05 9.68
C TYR A 116 10.85 2.95 10.91
N ASN A 117 9.70 3.60 10.86
CA ASN A 117 8.62 3.36 11.81
C ASN A 117 7.70 2.29 11.22
N THR A 118 7.80 1.07 11.74
CA THR A 118 7.21 -0.11 11.11
C THR A 118 6.08 -0.71 11.94
N HIS A 119 4.89 -0.78 11.35
CA HIS A 119 3.75 -1.50 11.88
C HIS A 119 3.80 -2.95 11.39
N LEU A 120 3.67 -3.92 12.30
CA LEU A 120 3.55 -5.34 11.98
C LEU A 120 2.21 -5.91 12.40
N ILE A 121 1.65 -6.80 11.58
CA ILE A 121 0.59 -7.72 11.99
C ILE A 121 1.17 -9.12 12.11
N ILE A 122 1.01 -9.74 13.27
CA ILE A 122 1.48 -11.08 13.59
C ILE A 122 0.27 -11.96 13.89
N ASP A 123 0.22 -13.16 13.34
CA ASP A 123 -0.87 -14.11 13.61
C ASP A 123 -0.68 -14.90 14.92
N ASP A 124 -1.70 -15.69 15.25
CA ASP A 124 -1.75 -16.61 16.40
C ASP A 124 -0.74 -17.77 16.33
N LYS A 125 0.10 -17.84 15.30
CA LYS A 125 1.21 -18.79 15.15
C LYS A 125 2.56 -18.10 15.27
N GLY A 126 2.60 -16.79 15.50
CA GLY A 126 3.82 -15.99 15.54
C GLY A 126 4.37 -15.62 14.16
N VAL A 127 3.58 -15.74 13.09
CA VAL A 127 4.00 -15.44 11.71
C VAL A 127 3.59 -14.03 11.34
N VAL A 128 4.52 -13.25 10.78
CA VAL A 128 4.23 -11.92 10.22
C VAL A 128 3.32 -12.05 9.00
N ARG A 129 2.17 -11.39 9.03
CA ARG A 129 1.16 -11.39 7.96
C ARG A 129 1.11 -10.09 7.17
N GLY A 130 1.57 -9.00 7.76
CA GLY A 130 1.67 -7.71 7.10
C GLY A 130 2.72 -6.84 7.75
N LYS A 131 3.32 -5.99 6.92
CA LYS A 131 4.32 -5.00 7.30
C LYS A 131 4.02 -3.70 6.59
N TYR A 132 3.99 -2.61 7.34
CA TYR A 132 3.80 -1.27 6.82
C TYR A 132 4.83 -0.34 7.41
N GLN A 133 5.48 0.46 6.58
CA GLN A 133 6.40 1.52 7.00
C GLN A 133 5.70 2.85 6.86
N LYS A 134 5.70 3.66 7.93
CA LYS A 134 5.04 4.96 7.98
C LYS A 134 5.40 5.81 6.77
N LEU A 135 4.40 6.21 6.01
CA LEU A 135 4.63 6.98 4.78
C LEU A 135 4.82 8.47 5.09
N HIS A 136 3.99 9.00 5.99
CA HIS A 136 4.00 10.42 6.31
C HIS A 136 4.71 10.66 7.65
N LEU A 137 5.89 11.27 7.61
CA LEU A 137 6.62 11.65 8.82
C LEU A 137 6.09 12.98 9.38
N PHE A 138 6.04 13.09 10.70
CA PHE A 138 5.63 14.31 11.39
C PHE A 138 6.81 15.27 11.54
N ASP A 139 6.88 16.23 10.61
CA ASP A 139 7.80 17.36 10.67
C ASP A 139 7.02 18.63 10.99
N LEU A 140 7.23 19.15 12.20
CA LEU A 140 6.66 20.40 12.69
C LEU A 140 7.78 21.31 13.16
N ASP A 141 8.04 22.38 12.42
CA ASP A 141 8.96 23.45 12.80
C ASP A 141 8.18 24.76 12.92
N ILE A 142 7.71 25.07 14.14
CA ILE A 142 7.09 26.35 14.46
C ILE A 142 8.12 27.20 15.19
N HIS A 143 8.60 28.24 14.49
CA HIS A 143 9.58 29.20 14.99
C HIS A 143 9.26 29.64 16.43
N GLU A 144 10.24 29.51 17.32
CA GLU A 144 10.19 29.86 18.76
C GLU A 144 9.14 29.12 19.63
N ARG A 145 8.38 28.14 19.10
CA ARG A 145 7.38 27.39 19.89
C ARG A 145 7.72 25.92 20.07
N VAL A 146 7.75 25.17 18.97
CA VAL A 146 7.90 23.72 18.98
C VAL A 146 8.60 23.30 17.71
N ARG A 147 9.68 22.52 17.86
CA ARG A 147 10.36 21.84 16.75
C ARG A 147 10.41 20.34 17.00
N VAL A 148 9.66 19.58 16.22
CA VAL A 148 9.65 18.12 16.22
C VAL A 148 9.81 17.67 14.78
N MET A 149 10.98 17.12 14.44
CA MET A 149 11.29 16.66 13.09
C MET A 149 11.48 15.15 13.13
N GLU A 150 10.42 14.38 12.90
CA GLU A 150 10.50 12.91 12.84
C GLU A 150 11.48 12.47 11.74
N SER A 151 11.56 13.23 10.65
CA SER A 151 12.53 12.99 9.59
C SER A 151 13.99 13.13 10.03
N GLU A 152 14.32 13.64 11.22
CA GLU A 152 15.71 13.67 11.71
C GLU A 152 16.18 12.32 12.26
N PHE A 153 15.27 11.45 12.71
CA PHE A 153 15.60 10.13 13.27
C PHE A 153 14.90 8.95 12.59
N SER A 154 13.99 9.20 11.65
CA SER A 154 13.31 8.15 10.90
C SER A 154 13.28 8.41 9.39
N THR A 155 12.97 7.36 8.63
CA THR A 155 12.79 7.40 7.18
C THR A 155 11.35 7.00 6.85
N GLY A 156 10.73 7.70 5.89
CA GLY A 156 9.40 7.38 5.40
C GLY A 156 9.43 6.15 4.50
N GLY A 157 8.38 5.32 4.56
CA GLY A 157 8.22 4.18 3.67
C GLY A 157 8.12 4.61 2.20
N HIS A 158 8.43 3.68 1.30
CA HIS A 158 8.52 3.97 -0.14
C HIS A 158 7.43 3.28 -0.98
N GLU A 159 6.56 2.48 -0.36
CA GLU A 159 5.58 1.66 -1.06
C GLU A 159 4.22 1.67 -0.36
N LEU A 160 3.14 1.67 -1.15
CA LEU A 160 1.79 1.46 -0.65
C LEU A 160 1.57 -0.02 -0.33
N VAL A 161 1.12 -0.31 0.88
CA VAL A 161 0.86 -1.69 1.34
C VAL A 161 -0.64 -1.94 1.35
N LYS A 162 -1.08 -2.94 0.57
CA LYS A 162 -2.50 -3.30 0.51
C LYS A 162 -3.03 -3.77 1.87
N PRO A 163 -4.32 -3.54 2.17
CA PRO A 163 -4.97 -4.15 3.31
C PRO A 163 -4.81 -5.68 3.29
N ILE A 164 -4.49 -6.25 4.44
CA ILE A 164 -4.27 -7.70 4.59
C ILE A 164 -5.52 -8.39 5.11
N TRP A 165 -5.72 -9.64 4.74
CA TRP A 165 -6.77 -10.46 5.34
C TRP A 165 -6.40 -10.82 6.79
N THR A 166 -7.36 -10.69 7.70
CA THR A 166 -7.30 -11.23 9.05
C THR A 166 -8.62 -11.97 9.35
N PRO A 167 -8.66 -12.86 10.35
CA PRO A 167 -9.90 -13.52 10.77
C PRO A 167 -11.02 -12.54 11.22
N PHE A 168 -10.68 -11.28 11.47
CA PHE A 168 -11.57 -10.24 11.98
C PHE A 168 -12.06 -9.28 10.89
N GLY A 169 -11.54 -9.42 9.67
CA GLY A 169 -11.80 -8.55 8.53
C GLY A 169 -10.53 -8.17 7.77
N VAL A 170 -10.72 -7.52 6.62
CA VAL A 170 -9.62 -6.97 5.82
C VAL A 170 -9.09 -5.71 6.51
N MET A 171 -7.83 -5.73 6.94
CA MET A 171 -7.21 -4.71 7.78
C MET A 171 -6.18 -3.90 7.00
N ALA A 172 -6.38 -2.58 6.97
CA ALA A 172 -5.39 -1.63 6.48
C ALA A 172 -4.46 -1.17 7.60
N MET A 173 -3.18 -1.09 7.27
CA MET A 173 -2.11 -0.66 8.18
C MET A 173 -1.75 0.79 7.88
N SER A 174 -1.63 1.61 8.92
CA SER A 174 -1.25 3.03 8.87
C SER A 174 -0.75 3.43 10.26
N ILE A 175 -0.01 4.53 10.39
CA ILE A 175 0.60 4.95 11.66
C ILE A 175 0.41 6.45 11.85
N CYS A 176 -0.19 6.83 12.98
CA CYS A 176 -0.17 8.19 13.51
C CYS A 176 -0.47 9.29 12.50
N TYR A 177 0.55 9.96 11.98
CA TYR A 177 0.43 11.12 11.11
C TYR A 177 -0.27 10.81 9.78
N ASP A 178 -0.25 9.55 9.34
CA ASP A 178 -1.04 9.03 8.22
C ASP A 178 -2.54 9.35 8.36
N LEU A 179 -3.04 9.47 9.60
CA LEU A 179 -4.42 9.84 9.91
C LEU A 179 -4.85 11.16 9.24
N ARG A 180 -3.91 12.09 9.00
CA ARG A 180 -4.21 13.39 8.41
C ARG A 180 -4.49 13.35 6.91
N PHE A 181 -4.04 12.29 6.23
CA PHE A 181 -4.09 12.17 4.78
C PHE A 181 -5.25 11.26 4.38
N SER A 182 -6.39 11.86 4.03
CA SER A 182 -7.62 11.14 3.69
C SER A 182 -7.44 10.18 2.52
N GLU A 183 -6.56 10.51 1.59
CA GLU A 183 -6.25 9.79 0.35
C GLU A 183 -5.81 8.36 0.65
N LEU A 184 -4.97 8.17 1.68
CA LEU A 184 -4.52 6.84 2.11
C LEU A 184 -5.68 6.00 2.67
N ALA A 185 -6.59 6.60 3.44
CA ALA A 185 -7.76 5.91 3.98
C ALA A 185 -8.77 5.54 2.89
N LEU A 186 -9.01 6.45 1.96
CA LEU A 186 -9.89 6.25 0.80
C LEU A 186 -9.35 5.16 -0.12
N TRP A 187 -8.05 5.16 -0.37
CA TRP A 187 -7.37 4.10 -1.12
C TRP A 187 -7.52 2.75 -0.41
N ASN A 188 -7.23 2.68 0.89
CA ASN A 188 -7.38 1.45 1.67
C ASN A 188 -8.82 0.89 1.59
N ARG A 189 -9.84 1.74 1.72
CA ARG A 189 -11.25 1.32 1.55
C ARG A 189 -11.55 0.83 0.13
N ARG A 190 -11.02 1.47 -0.92
CA ARG A 190 -11.13 0.98 -2.30
C ARG A 190 -10.49 -0.40 -2.47
N LYS A 191 -9.39 -0.66 -1.77
CA LYS A 191 -8.74 -1.98 -1.70
C LYS A 191 -9.43 -2.99 -0.78
N GLY A 192 -10.66 -2.69 -0.34
CA GLY A 192 -11.51 -3.61 0.39
C GLY A 192 -11.33 -3.59 1.90
N ALA A 193 -10.56 -2.65 2.46
CA ALA A 193 -10.42 -2.52 3.91
C ALA A 193 -11.78 -2.45 4.60
N GLN A 194 -11.89 -3.14 5.72
CA GLN A 194 -13.02 -3.16 6.64
C GLN A 194 -12.62 -2.56 7.99
N ILE A 195 -11.33 -2.64 8.32
CA ILE A 195 -10.72 -2.05 9.51
C ILE A 195 -9.54 -1.18 9.06
N LEU A 196 -9.49 0.06 9.53
CA LEU A 196 -8.32 0.92 9.41
C LEU A 196 -7.64 1.02 10.77
N THR A 197 -6.31 0.95 10.81
CA THR A 197 -5.55 1.11 12.05
C THR A 197 -4.77 2.41 12.06
N TYR A 198 -4.74 3.11 13.19
CA TYR A 198 -3.86 4.27 13.41
C TYR A 198 -3.18 4.19 14.78
N PRO A 199 -2.35 3.16 15.06
CA PRO A 199 -1.45 3.18 16.21
C PRO A 199 -0.62 4.47 16.24
N SER A 200 -0.55 5.12 17.41
CA SER A 200 -0.08 6.51 17.47
C SER A 200 0.57 6.94 18.78
N ALA A 201 1.43 7.96 18.68
CA ALA A 201 1.95 8.74 19.79
C ALA A 201 1.68 10.25 19.57
N PHE A 202 0.39 10.64 19.57
CA PHE A 202 -0.05 12.02 19.33
C PHE A 202 0.40 12.96 20.44
N THR A 203 0.91 14.13 20.06
CA THR A 203 1.21 15.21 21.03
C THR A 203 -0.07 15.72 21.70
N VAL A 204 0.01 16.11 22.98
CA VAL A 204 -1.18 16.46 23.81
C VAL A 204 -2.04 17.56 23.17
N ASN A 205 -1.46 18.73 22.86
CA ASN A 205 -2.22 19.86 22.30
C ASN A 205 -2.91 19.49 20.98
N THR A 206 -2.21 18.72 20.14
CA THR A 206 -2.73 18.29 18.84
C THR A 206 -3.82 17.24 19.01
N GLY A 207 -3.64 16.31 19.94
CA GLY A 207 -4.59 15.24 20.23
C GLY A 207 -5.90 15.79 20.78
N GLN A 208 -5.84 16.70 21.73
CA GLN A 208 -7.01 17.40 22.31
C GLN A 208 -7.92 18.00 21.24
N ALA A 209 -7.35 18.54 20.16
CA ALA A 209 -8.12 19.18 19.09
C ALA A 209 -8.54 18.22 17.97
N HIS A 210 -7.69 17.26 17.61
CA HIS A 210 -7.82 16.55 16.33
C HIS A 210 -8.06 15.04 16.44
N TRP A 211 -7.66 14.39 17.54
CA TRP A 211 -7.56 12.93 17.61
C TRP A 211 -8.90 12.26 17.32
N GLU A 212 -9.91 12.52 18.15
CA GLU A 212 -11.24 11.91 17.99
C GLU A 212 -11.87 12.32 16.66
N THR A 213 -11.86 13.62 16.33
CA THR A 213 -12.47 14.15 15.10
C THR A 213 -11.92 13.46 13.86
N LEU A 214 -10.60 13.32 13.75
CA LEU A 214 -9.99 12.68 12.58
C LEU A 214 -10.30 11.18 12.54
N LEU A 215 -10.16 10.46 13.66
CA LEU A 215 -10.47 9.02 13.70
C LEU A 215 -11.93 8.74 13.30
N ARG A 216 -12.86 9.51 13.84
CA ARG A 216 -14.29 9.40 13.50
C ARG A 216 -14.55 9.77 12.05
N THR A 217 -13.90 10.82 11.55
CA THR A 217 -14.01 11.20 10.14
C THR A 217 -13.57 10.07 9.23
N ARG A 218 -12.41 9.43 9.49
CA ARG A 218 -11.95 8.26 8.73
C ARG A 218 -12.97 7.13 8.79
N ALA A 219 -13.52 6.83 9.96
CA ALA A 219 -14.52 5.78 10.10
C ALA A 219 -15.77 6.06 9.25
N ILE A 220 -16.29 7.30 9.30
CA ILE A 220 -17.50 7.72 8.58
C ILE A 220 -17.27 7.72 7.06
N GLU A 221 -16.24 8.42 6.59
CA GLU A 221 -16.02 8.62 5.14
C GLU A 221 -15.57 7.34 4.43
N THR A 222 -14.98 6.40 5.17
CA THR A 222 -14.56 5.09 4.65
C THR A 222 -15.47 3.95 5.06
N GLN A 223 -16.50 4.18 5.90
CA GLN A 223 -17.38 3.15 6.47
C GLN A 223 -16.60 1.88 6.86
N CYS A 224 -15.56 2.11 7.65
CA CYS A 224 -14.68 1.10 8.23
C CYS A 224 -14.70 1.26 9.74
N TYR A 225 -14.43 0.17 10.45
CA TYR A 225 -13.98 0.33 11.83
C TYR A 225 -12.63 1.04 11.84
N VAL A 226 -12.40 1.90 12.82
CA VAL A 226 -11.10 2.52 13.06
C VAL A 226 -10.58 2.07 14.41
N VAL A 227 -9.39 1.47 14.45
CA VAL A 227 -8.74 0.96 15.65
C VAL A 227 -7.46 1.73 15.90
N ALA A 228 -7.38 2.46 17.00
CA ALA A 228 -6.25 3.35 17.27
C ALA A 228 -5.72 3.12 18.69
N ALA A 229 -4.70 2.26 18.80
CA ALA A 229 -3.91 2.13 20.01
C ALA A 229 -3.04 3.38 20.17
N ALA A 230 -2.90 3.89 21.39
CA ALA A 230 -2.23 5.16 21.62
C ALA A 230 -1.19 5.12 22.75
N GLN A 231 -0.11 5.86 22.59
CA GLN A 231 0.70 6.29 23.72
C GLN A 231 -0.05 7.35 24.54
N THR A 232 0.18 7.39 25.85
CA THR A 232 -0.40 8.37 26.78
C THR A 232 0.65 8.85 27.79
N GLY A 233 0.37 9.94 28.49
CA GLY A 233 1.14 10.38 29.66
C GLY A 233 2.53 10.92 29.32
N LYS A 234 3.39 10.96 30.36
CA LYS A 234 4.76 11.50 30.29
C LYS A 234 5.77 10.40 30.00
N HIS A 235 6.39 10.43 28.83
CA HIS A 235 7.45 9.48 28.45
C HIS A 235 8.81 9.86 29.03
N ASN A 236 9.11 11.16 29.00
CA ASN A 236 10.30 11.79 29.55
C ASN A 236 10.02 13.29 29.78
N ASP A 237 11.02 14.08 30.19
CA ASP A 237 10.82 15.50 30.52
C ASP A 237 10.36 16.37 29.35
N LYS A 238 10.55 15.93 28.11
CA LYS A 238 10.26 16.70 26.90
C LYS A 238 9.12 16.13 26.06
N ARG A 239 8.66 14.90 26.32
CA ARG A 239 7.68 14.20 25.47
C ARG A 239 6.50 13.68 26.27
N PHE A 240 5.31 14.12 25.85
CA PHE A 240 4.02 13.73 26.40
C PHE A 240 3.09 13.32 25.26
N SER A 241 2.29 12.29 25.48
CA SER A 241 1.30 11.83 24.50
C SER A 241 -0.12 11.95 25.03
N TYR A 242 -1.06 12.17 24.10
CA TYR A 242 -2.46 12.46 24.41
C TYR A 242 -3.21 11.27 25.01
N GLY A 243 -2.94 10.03 24.57
CA GLY A 243 -3.72 8.86 24.94
C GLY A 243 -5.03 8.77 24.16
N HIS A 244 -6.12 8.49 24.86
CA HIS A 244 -7.45 8.23 24.30
C HIS A 244 -7.44 7.14 23.22
N ALA A 245 -6.72 6.04 23.45
CA ALA A 245 -6.79 4.86 22.59
C ALA A 245 -8.23 4.38 22.47
N MET A 246 -8.71 4.14 21.24
CA MET A 246 -10.14 3.92 21.00
C MET A 246 -10.43 3.04 19.79
N VAL A 247 -11.69 2.60 19.72
CA VAL A 247 -12.31 1.96 18.57
C VAL A 247 -13.53 2.76 18.14
N VAL A 248 -13.58 3.10 16.85
CA VAL A 248 -14.72 3.76 16.22
C VAL A 248 -15.41 2.80 15.26
N ASP A 249 -16.74 2.75 15.29
CA ASP A 249 -17.53 1.93 14.37
C ASP A 249 -17.68 2.57 12.97
N PRO A 250 -18.17 1.83 11.95
CA PRO A 250 -18.37 2.35 10.60
C PRO A 250 -19.36 3.52 10.46
N TRP A 251 -20.11 3.85 11.53
CA TRP A 251 -21.03 4.99 11.58
C TRP A 251 -20.43 6.20 12.32
N GLY A 252 -19.20 6.06 12.85
CA GLY A 252 -18.49 7.11 13.55
C GLY A 252 -18.76 7.15 15.06
N ALA A 253 -19.39 6.14 15.65
CA ALA A 253 -19.54 6.06 17.10
C ALA A 253 -18.27 5.51 17.76
N VAL A 254 -17.78 6.16 18.81
CA VAL A 254 -16.69 5.63 19.64
C VAL A 254 -17.28 4.53 20.53
N ILE A 255 -17.00 3.26 20.19
CA ILE A 255 -17.60 2.09 20.86
C ILE A 255 -16.74 1.55 22.00
N ALA A 256 -15.46 1.95 22.05
CA ALA A 256 -14.56 1.63 23.15
C ALA A 256 -13.48 2.72 23.23
N GLN A 257 -13.10 3.12 24.45
CA GLN A 257 -11.99 4.04 24.68
C GLN A 257 -11.33 3.72 26.03
N CYS A 258 -10.00 3.84 26.09
CA CYS A 258 -9.25 3.73 27.33
C CYS A 258 -9.50 4.93 28.25
N SER A 259 -9.47 4.71 29.57
CA SER A 259 -9.31 5.79 30.55
C SER A 259 -7.94 6.48 30.37
N GLU A 260 -7.73 7.63 31.00
CA GLU A 260 -6.49 8.42 30.92
C GLU A 260 -5.32 7.81 31.74
N THR A 261 -5.11 6.49 31.62
CA THR A 261 -4.05 5.75 32.29
C THR A 261 -3.48 4.69 31.35
N VAL A 262 -2.34 4.08 31.73
CA VAL A 262 -1.89 2.84 31.11
C VAL A 262 -2.97 1.78 31.30
N GLY A 263 -3.40 1.13 30.21
CA GLY A 263 -4.56 0.25 30.25
C GLY A 263 -4.98 -0.26 28.88
N MET A 264 -6.20 -0.78 28.80
CA MET A 264 -6.79 -1.27 27.56
C MET A 264 -8.30 -1.10 27.57
N CYS A 265 -8.89 -1.04 26.38
CA CYS A 265 -10.32 -1.16 26.18
C CYS A 265 -10.64 -2.32 25.24
N PHE A 266 -11.88 -2.80 25.28
CA PHE A 266 -12.34 -3.94 24.51
C PHE A 266 -13.52 -3.52 23.62
N ALA A 267 -13.55 -4.04 22.41
CA ALA A 267 -14.66 -3.80 21.48
C ALA A 267 -14.97 -5.06 20.67
N GLU A 268 -16.25 -5.25 20.32
CA GLU A 268 -16.66 -6.27 19.37
C GLU A 268 -16.72 -5.68 17.95
N ILE A 269 -16.01 -6.30 17.02
CA ILE A 269 -16.09 -5.98 15.59
C ILE A 269 -17.18 -6.84 14.94
N SER A 270 -18.09 -6.22 14.19
CA SER A 270 -19.15 -6.89 13.42
C SER A 270 -19.08 -6.51 11.94
N LEU A 271 -18.62 -7.45 11.10
CA LEU A 271 -18.59 -7.24 9.65
C LEU A 271 -20.00 -7.20 9.03
N GLU A 272 -20.99 -7.82 9.69
CA GLU A 272 -22.40 -7.72 9.31
C GLU A 272 -22.91 -6.28 9.43
N TYR A 273 -22.64 -5.62 10.57
CA TYR A 273 -23.00 -4.22 10.78
C TYR A 273 -22.31 -3.31 9.76
N LEU A 274 -21.02 -3.52 9.52
CA LEU A 274 -20.26 -2.80 8.50
C LEU A 274 -20.91 -2.93 7.11
N ASN A 275 -21.30 -4.14 6.71
CA ASN A 275 -21.96 -4.38 5.43
C ASN A 275 -23.34 -3.70 5.36
N LYS A 276 -24.09 -3.71 6.47
CA LYS A 276 -25.37 -3.00 6.59
C LYS A 276 -25.19 -1.49 6.39
N VAL A 277 -24.19 -0.87 7.02
CA VAL A 277 -23.86 0.55 6.84
C VAL A 277 -23.56 0.87 5.38
N ARG A 278 -22.68 0.07 4.75
CA ARG A 278 -22.30 0.25 3.33
C ARG A 278 -23.47 0.11 2.36
N THR A 279 -24.38 -0.82 2.65
CA THR A 279 -25.57 -1.06 1.81
C THR A 279 -26.61 0.05 1.99
N THR A 280 -26.79 0.53 3.22
CA THR A 280 -27.78 1.58 3.54
C THR A 280 -27.33 2.96 3.07
N GLN A 281 -26.01 3.21 3.05
CA GLN A 281 -25.39 4.46 2.60
C GLN A 281 -24.26 4.16 1.60
N PRO A 282 -24.57 3.95 0.31
CA PRO A 282 -23.58 3.53 -0.69
C PRO A 282 -22.69 4.70 -1.18
N ILE A 283 -22.05 5.44 -0.27
CA ILE A 283 -21.31 6.68 -0.57
C ILE A 283 -20.18 6.49 -1.60
N PHE A 284 -19.59 5.29 -1.68
CA PHE A 284 -18.56 4.97 -2.69
C PHE A 284 -19.11 4.84 -4.11
N ALA A 285 -20.39 4.48 -4.27
CA ALA A 285 -21.07 4.45 -5.56
C ALA A 285 -21.49 5.86 -6.01
N HIS A 286 -21.51 6.85 -5.11
CA HIS A 286 -21.90 8.23 -5.41
C HIS A 286 -20.71 9.14 -5.75
N ARG A 287 -19.48 8.61 -5.74
CA ARG A 287 -18.28 9.38 -6.13
C ARG A 287 -18.39 9.81 -7.59
N ARG A 288 -18.01 11.05 -7.86
CA ARG A 288 -18.02 11.65 -9.20
C ARG A 288 -16.68 11.40 -9.88
N SER A 289 -16.43 10.15 -10.26
CA SER A 289 -15.22 9.74 -10.98
C SER A 289 -15.05 10.42 -12.34
N ASP A 290 -16.10 11.04 -12.86
CA ASP A 290 -16.09 11.91 -14.04
C ASP A 290 -15.58 13.34 -13.77
N LEU A 291 -15.47 13.74 -12.49
CA LEU A 291 -14.98 15.07 -12.09
C LEU A 291 -13.67 15.02 -11.31
N TYR A 292 -13.46 13.95 -10.53
CA TYR A 292 -12.25 13.77 -9.74
C TYR A 292 -11.93 12.28 -9.58
N SER A 293 -10.64 11.97 -9.54
CA SER A 293 -10.12 10.62 -9.30
C SER A 293 -8.95 10.68 -8.33
N ILE A 294 -8.82 9.64 -7.50
CA ILE A 294 -7.67 9.49 -6.59
C ILE A 294 -6.67 8.59 -7.29
N ILE A 295 -5.58 9.18 -7.78
CA ILE A 295 -4.52 8.46 -8.48
C ILE A 295 -3.49 7.95 -7.47
N THR A 296 -3.15 6.68 -7.56
CA THR A 296 -2.16 6.05 -6.68
C THR A 296 -1.09 5.31 -7.47
N ASN A 297 0.15 5.45 -7.03
CA ASN A 297 1.29 4.74 -7.62
C ASN A 297 1.44 3.37 -6.95
N GLU A 298 0.69 2.38 -7.44
CA GLU A 298 0.81 1.01 -6.97
C GLU A 298 1.65 0.17 -7.93
N LYS A 299 2.61 -0.56 -7.39
CA LYS A 299 3.29 -1.64 -8.11
C LYS A 299 2.60 -2.96 -7.77
N THR A 300 2.12 -3.66 -8.79
CA THR A 300 1.51 -4.98 -8.62
C THR A 300 2.50 -6.05 -9.06
N PRO A 301 2.61 -7.19 -8.33
CA PRO A 301 3.41 -8.32 -8.80
C PRO A 301 2.95 -8.77 -10.18
N ILE A 302 3.91 -9.01 -11.09
CA ILE A 302 3.61 -9.45 -12.46
C ILE A 302 2.84 -10.79 -12.41
N GLY A 303 3.31 -11.73 -11.58
CA GLY A 303 2.76 -13.08 -11.51
C GLY A 303 3.23 -13.95 -12.68
N ASP A 304 2.72 -15.17 -12.75
CA ASP A 304 3.12 -16.14 -13.78
C ASP A 304 2.13 -16.20 -14.95
N GLU A 305 0.90 -15.73 -14.75
CA GLU A 305 -0.17 -15.75 -15.74
C GLU A 305 0.12 -14.82 -16.93
N PRO A 306 -0.28 -15.22 -18.16
CA PRO A 306 -0.15 -14.36 -19.33
C PRO A 306 -1.12 -13.18 -19.30
N PHE A 307 -0.75 -12.12 -20.03
CA PHE A 307 -1.52 -10.90 -20.22
C PHE A 307 -2.18 -10.90 -21.60
N LEU A 308 -3.34 -10.26 -21.72
CA LEU A 308 -4.02 -10.09 -23.01
C LEU A 308 -3.62 -8.76 -23.64
N PHE A 309 -3.20 -8.82 -24.90
CA PHE A 309 -2.94 -7.65 -25.74
C PHE A 309 -3.72 -7.79 -27.06
N GLY A 310 -4.92 -7.17 -27.12
CA GLY A 310 -5.91 -7.51 -28.13
C GLY A 310 -6.38 -8.95 -27.94
N GLU A 311 -6.22 -9.77 -28.97
CA GLU A 311 -6.44 -11.23 -28.91
C GLU A 311 -5.14 -12.02 -28.68
N GLN A 312 -3.99 -11.34 -28.54
CA GLN A 312 -2.70 -11.99 -28.34
C GLN A 312 -2.43 -12.23 -26.85
N SER A 313 -1.77 -13.35 -26.58
CA SER A 313 -1.29 -13.72 -25.25
C SER A 313 0.17 -13.28 -25.11
N ILE A 314 0.44 -12.41 -24.13
CA ILE A 314 1.78 -11.93 -23.76
C ILE A 314 2.23 -12.69 -22.52
N GLU A 315 3.29 -13.48 -22.65
CA GLU A 315 3.84 -14.20 -21.49
C GLU A 315 4.36 -13.24 -20.42
N SER A 316 4.15 -13.59 -19.15
CA SER A 316 4.67 -12.85 -18.00
C SER A 316 6.19 -12.64 -18.07
N SER A 317 6.91 -13.59 -18.68
CA SER A 317 8.36 -13.59 -18.93
C SER A 317 8.86 -12.38 -19.74
N VAL A 318 8.01 -11.75 -20.55
CA VAL A 318 8.36 -10.56 -21.37
C VAL A 318 7.74 -9.25 -20.85
N VAL A 319 6.95 -9.32 -19.78
CA VAL A 319 6.41 -8.16 -19.05
C VAL A 319 7.41 -7.72 -18.00
N PHE A 320 7.72 -6.43 -17.91
CA PHE A 320 8.73 -5.91 -16.98
C PHE A 320 8.20 -4.91 -15.95
N TYR A 321 6.96 -4.44 -16.10
CA TYR A 321 6.29 -3.62 -15.10
C TYR A 321 4.79 -3.88 -15.10
N ARG A 322 4.15 -3.80 -13.93
CA ARG A 322 2.71 -3.92 -13.77
C ARG A 322 2.23 -2.98 -12.65
N SER A 323 1.20 -2.21 -12.96
CA SER A 323 0.37 -1.49 -11.99
C SER A 323 -1.00 -2.16 -11.90
N GLU A 324 -1.93 -1.54 -11.17
CA GLU A 324 -3.32 -2.01 -11.13
C GLU A 324 -4.01 -1.94 -12.50
N TYR A 325 -3.73 -0.89 -13.27
CA TYR A 325 -4.45 -0.58 -14.50
C TYR A 325 -3.63 -0.78 -15.76
N SER A 326 -2.30 -0.91 -15.67
CA SER A 326 -1.41 -0.98 -16.82
C SER A 326 -0.32 -2.04 -16.67
N PHE A 327 0.24 -2.47 -17.80
CA PHE A 327 1.44 -3.30 -17.84
C PHE A 327 2.37 -2.83 -18.96
N ALA A 328 3.67 -2.98 -18.74
CA ALA A 328 4.72 -2.66 -19.72
C ALA A 328 5.48 -3.91 -20.11
N PHE A 329 5.71 -4.08 -21.41
CA PHE A 329 6.28 -5.29 -21.99
C PHE A 329 7.16 -4.96 -23.18
N VAL A 330 8.12 -5.86 -23.46
CA VAL A 330 9.06 -5.67 -24.55
C VAL A 330 8.40 -5.95 -25.90
N ASN A 331 8.77 -5.21 -26.95
CA ASN A 331 8.12 -5.34 -28.25
C ASN A 331 8.65 -6.55 -29.04
N ARG A 332 7.79 -7.34 -29.66
CA ARG A 332 8.22 -8.46 -30.51
C ARG A 332 8.99 -8.03 -31.78
N SER A 333 8.72 -6.84 -32.30
CA SER A 333 9.36 -6.26 -33.49
C SER A 333 9.70 -4.77 -33.23
N PRO A 334 10.80 -4.48 -32.51
CA PRO A 334 11.14 -3.11 -32.14
C PRO A 334 11.58 -2.27 -33.36
N VAL A 335 11.19 -0.99 -33.38
CA VAL A 335 11.54 -0.06 -34.48
C VAL A 335 12.99 0.40 -34.32
N LEU A 336 13.40 0.62 -33.07
CA LEU A 336 14.76 0.88 -32.63
C LEU A 336 15.01 0.08 -31.33
N PRO A 337 16.28 -0.20 -30.96
CA PRO A 337 16.60 -0.78 -29.66
C PRO A 337 15.93 -0.01 -28.52
N GLY A 338 15.34 -0.72 -27.55
CA GLY A 338 14.61 -0.10 -26.44
C GLY A 338 13.17 0.30 -26.76
N HIS A 339 12.65 0.02 -27.96
CA HIS A 339 11.22 0.18 -28.26
C HIS A 339 10.38 -0.79 -27.42
N VAL A 340 9.66 -0.25 -26.44
CA VAL A 340 8.75 -0.98 -25.54
C VAL A 340 7.34 -0.44 -25.61
N LEU A 341 6.38 -1.21 -25.10
CA LEU A 341 4.96 -0.89 -25.10
C LEU A 341 4.43 -0.80 -23.65
N VAL A 342 3.50 0.12 -23.42
CA VAL A 342 2.69 0.20 -22.20
C VAL A 342 1.21 0.11 -22.58
N SER A 343 0.47 -0.83 -22.03
CA SER A 343 -0.94 -1.08 -22.36
C SER A 343 -1.79 -1.12 -21.09
N SER A 344 -3.08 -0.82 -21.23
CA SER A 344 -4.06 -1.04 -20.15
C SER A 344 -4.23 -2.54 -19.87
N ILE A 345 -4.49 -2.93 -18.62
CA ILE A 345 -4.82 -4.31 -18.23
C ILE A 345 -6.20 -4.69 -18.76
N ARG A 346 -7.18 -3.78 -18.62
CA ARG A 346 -8.49 -3.94 -19.24
C ARG A 346 -8.35 -3.70 -20.74
N LYS A 347 -8.90 -4.60 -21.56
CA LYS A 347 -8.99 -4.39 -23.01
C LYS A 347 -9.88 -3.18 -23.30
N ALA A 348 -9.24 -2.08 -23.70
CA ALA A 348 -9.85 -0.86 -24.21
C ALA A 348 -9.30 -0.63 -25.62
N GLU A 349 -10.15 -0.45 -26.62
CA GLU A 349 -9.68 -0.33 -28.01
C GLU A 349 -9.10 1.06 -28.26
N LYS A 350 -9.73 2.09 -27.68
CA LYS A 350 -9.36 3.50 -27.85
C LYS A 350 -8.99 4.18 -26.55
N LEU A 351 -8.22 5.27 -26.62
CA LEU A 351 -7.92 6.09 -25.43
C LEU A 351 -9.20 6.62 -24.78
N THR A 352 -10.21 6.92 -25.58
CA THR A 352 -11.52 7.40 -25.11
C THR A 352 -12.36 6.32 -24.41
N ASP A 353 -11.95 5.05 -24.47
CA ASP A 353 -12.62 3.95 -23.77
C ASP A 353 -12.06 3.73 -22.36
N LEU A 354 -10.96 4.41 -22.02
CA LEU A 354 -10.34 4.40 -20.70
C LEU A 354 -11.09 5.33 -19.74
N THR A 355 -11.10 4.96 -18.47
CA THR A 355 -11.48 5.85 -17.36
C THR A 355 -10.32 6.80 -17.05
N ASP A 356 -10.60 7.93 -16.39
CA ASP A 356 -9.56 8.88 -15.97
C ASP A 356 -8.46 8.25 -15.10
N GLU A 357 -8.80 7.25 -14.28
CA GLU A 357 -7.83 6.50 -13.47
C GLU A 357 -6.91 5.65 -14.34
N GLU A 358 -7.46 4.95 -15.34
CA GLU A 358 -6.68 4.15 -16.29
C GLU A 358 -5.82 5.04 -17.19
N THR A 359 -6.36 6.16 -17.69
CA THR A 359 -5.59 7.12 -18.49
C THR A 359 -4.44 7.71 -17.68
N ALA A 360 -4.70 8.15 -16.44
CA ALA A 360 -3.67 8.70 -15.58
C ALA A 360 -2.59 7.66 -15.25
N ASP A 361 -2.99 6.44 -14.87
CA ASP A 361 -2.05 5.35 -14.60
C ASP A 361 -1.23 4.99 -15.84
N LEU A 362 -1.85 4.85 -17.01
CA LEU A 362 -1.19 4.52 -18.28
C LEU A 362 -0.02 5.48 -18.54
N PHE A 363 -0.26 6.80 -18.49
CA PHE A 363 0.78 7.78 -18.78
C PHE A 363 1.75 8.00 -17.61
N VAL A 364 1.35 7.76 -16.36
CA VAL A 364 2.27 7.74 -15.23
C VAL A 364 3.23 6.56 -15.34
N VAL A 365 2.76 5.38 -15.77
CA VAL A 365 3.60 4.23 -16.08
C VAL A 365 4.48 4.53 -17.28
N SER A 366 3.95 5.09 -18.37
CA SER A 366 4.77 5.49 -19.53
C SER A 366 5.89 6.44 -19.13
N LYS A 367 5.63 7.42 -18.26
CA LYS A 367 6.67 8.32 -17.72
C LYS A 367 7.77 7.57 -16.96
N LYS A 368 7.42 6.59 -16.12
CA LYS A 368 8.38 5.75 -15.38
C LYS A 368 9.22 4.91 -16.35
N VAL A 369 8.58 4.30 -17.34
CA VAL A 369 9.23 3.47 -18.35
C VAL A 369 10.15 4.31 -19.23
N GLN A 370 9.72 5.48 -19.68
CA GLN A 370 10.54 6.42 -20.45
C GLN A 370 11.82 6.78 -19.69
N ALA A 371 11.70 7.21 -18.43
CA ALA A 371 12.88 7.57 -17.62
C ALA A 371 13.87 6.41 -17.45
N MET A 372 13.35 5.19 -17.25
CA MET A 372 14.19 3.98 -17.17
C MET A 372 14.88 3.68 -18.50
N ILE A 373 14.14 3.72 -19.61
CA ILE A 373 14.65 3.42 -20.95
C ILE A 373 15.69 4.46 -21.38
N GLU A 374 15.47 5.75 -21.13
CA GLU A 374 16.46 6.80 -21.41
C GLU A 374 17.76 6.56 -20.65
N SER A 375 17.68 6.20 -19.37
CA SER A 375 18.86 5.86 -18.57
C SER A 375 19.56 4.59 -19.06
N GLN A 376 18.82 3.58 -19.50
CA GLN A 376 19.38 2.29 -19.94
C GLN A 376 20.08 2.39 -21.30
N TYR A 377 19.61 3.27 -22.18
CA TYR A 377 20.14 3.47 -23.52
C TYR A 377 21.04 4.71 -23.64
N ASP A 378 21.41 5.33 -22.53
CA ASP A 378 22.27 6.52 -22.47
C ASP A 378 21.81 7.64 -23.43
N THR A 379 20.53 8.01 -23.30
CA THR A 379 19.94 9.11 -24.06
C THR A 379 19.12 10.05 -23.15
N LYS A 380 18.78 11.22 -23.70
CA LYS A 380 17.94 12.25 -23.07
C LYS A 380 16.72 12.58 -23.93
N SER A 381 16.37 11.70 -24.85
CA SER A 381 15.31 11.93 -25.82
C SER A 381 14.56 10.64 -26.08
N SER A 382 13.23 10.74 -26.15
CA SER A 382 12.34 9.64 -26.49
C SER A 382 11.21 10.12 -27.39
N THR A 383 10.70 9.23 -28.24
CA THR A 383 9.39 9.39 -28.87
C THR A 383 8.37 8.60 -28.07
N VAL A 384 7.28 9.28 -27.67
CA VAL A 384 6.11 8.68 -27.04
C VAL A 384 4.94 8.83 -28.02
N CYS A 385 4.36 7.72 -28.46
CA CYS A 385 3.33 7.72 -29.51
C CYS A 385 2.17 6.79 -29.13
N VAL A 386 0.96 7.18 -29.51
CA VAL A 386 -0.23 6.32 -29.45
C VAL A 386 -0.93 6.40 -30.80
N GLN A 387 -1.13 5.24 -31.43
CA GLN A 387 -1.97 5.12 -32.63
C GLN A 387 -3.37 4.71 -32.18
N ASP A 388 -4.30 5.67 -32.12
CA ASP A 388 -5.67 5.44 -31.65
C ASP A 388 -6.65 5.35 -32.83
N GLY A 389 -7.02 4.11 -33.19
CA GLY A 389 -7.87 3.80 -34.33
C GLY A 389 -7.10 3.42 -35.60
N ARG A 390 -7.80 2.70 -36.49
CA ARG A 390 -7.24 2.12 -37.73
C ARG A 390 -6.55 3.15 -38.63
N ASP A 391 -7.16 4.31 -38.83
CA ASP A 391 -6.62 5.35 -39.72
C ASP A 391 -5.41 6.08 -39.11
N ALA A 392 -5.20 5.95 -37.80
CA ALA A 392 -3.98 6.38 -37.11
C ALA A 392 -2.86 5.32 -37.18
N GLY A 393 -3.12 4.17 -37.80
CA GLY A 393 -2.16 3.07 -37.91
C GLY A 393 -2.25 2.02 -36.80
N GLN A 394 -3.29 2.06 -35.96
CA GLN A 394 -3.46 1.06 -34.89
C GLN A 394 -3.67 -0.34 -35.49
N THR A 395 -2.85 -1.29 -35.08
CA THR A 395 -2.83 -2.65 -35.62
C THR A 395 -3.44 -3.68 -34.68
N ILE A 396 -3.29 -3.47 -33.38
CA ILE A 396 -3.92 -4.28 -32.33
C ILE A 396 -4.99 -3.42 -31.67
N PRO A 397 -6.27 -3.86 -31.66
CA PRO A 397 -7.39 -3.12 -31.05
C PRO A 397 -7.32 -3.25 -29.51
N HIS A 398 -6.28 -2.64 -28.95
CA HIS A 398 -6.03 -2.46 -27.53
C HIS A 398 -5.11 -1.25 -27.42
N VAL A 399 -5.45 -0.24 -26.60
CA VAL A 399 -4.60 0.93 -26.35
C VAL A 399 -3.20 0.49 -25.93
N HIS A 400 -2.19 0.99 -26.64
CA HIS A 400 -0.80 0.86 -26.25
C HIS A 400 -0.01 2.12 -26.59
N VAL A 401 0.87 2.49 -25.66
CA VAL A 401 1.82 3.60 -25.80
C VAL A 401 3.15 3.02 -26.25
N HIS A 402 3.64 3.50 -27.38
CA HIS A 402 5.00 3.24 -27.86
C HIS A 402 5.97 4.16 -27.13
N ILE A 403 7.03 3.61 -26.57
CA ILE A 403 8.13 4.36 -25.97
C ILE A 403 9.41 3.93 -26.66
N VAL A 404 10.06 4.88 -27.32
CA VAL A 404 11.25 4.62 -28.15
C VAL A 404 12.36 5.62 -27.78
N PRO A 405 13.48 5.17 -27.18
CA PRO A 405 14.61 6.04 -26.94
C PRO A 405 15.22 6.48 -28.27
N ARG A 406 15.68 7.73 -28.34
CA ARG A 406 16.15 8.37 -29.57
C ARG A 406 17.60 8.81 -29.47
N HIS A 407 18.36 8.61 -30.52
CA HIS A 407 19.70 9.17 -30.68
C HIS A 407 19.79 10.07 -31.90
N HIS A 408 20.79 10.96 -31.89
CA HIS A 408 21.09 11.75 -33.07
C HIS A 408 21.49 10.83 -34.24
N GLY A 409 20.88 11.04 -35.41
CA GLY A 409 21.13 10.24 -36.61
C GLY A 409 20.13 9.10 -36.84
N ASP A 410 19.24 8.81 -35.89
CA ASP A 410 18.13 7.86 -36.09
C ASP A 410 17.37 8.17 -37.40
N PHE A 411 17.01 7.11 -38.13
CA PHE A 411 16.29 7.20 -39.41
C PHE A 411 16.95 8.15 -40.43
N SER A 412 18.28 8.13 -40.50
CA SER A 412 19.08 9.01 -41.37
C SER A 412 18.90 10.50 -41.04
N GLY A 413 18.63 10.82 -39.77
CA GLY A 413 18.46 12.17 -39.28
C GLY A 413 17.06 12.77 -39.50
N ASN A 414 16.10 12.01 -40.06
CA ASN A 414 14.71 12.43 -40.16
C ASN A 414 13.85 11.76 -39.07
N PRO A 415 13.52 12.45 -37.97
CA PRO A 415 12.79 11.84 -36.87
C PRO A 415 11.36 11.39 -37.24
N ASP A 416 10.75 11.96 -38.29
CA ASP A 416 9.36 11.66 -38.70
C ASP A 416 9.24 10.36 -39.49
N ARG A 417 10.35 9.84 -40.04
CA ARG A 417 10.37 8.49 -40.64
C ARG A 417 9.97 7.39 -39.65
N PHE A 418 10.00 7.69 -38.35
CA PHE A 418 9.45 6.82 -37.33
C PHE A 418 8.00 6.40 -37.63
N TYR A 419 7.15 7.31 -38.10
CA TYR A 419 5.74 7.00 -38.37
C TYR A 419 5.57 6.04 -39.55
N ASP A 420 6.37 6.21 -40.59
CA ASP A 420 6.39 5.30 -41.74
C ASP A 420 6.85 3.89 -41.30
N GLU A 421 7.96 3.83 -40.55
CA GLU A 421 8.50 2.58 -40.03
C GLU A 421 7.52 1.90 -39.06
N LEU A 422 6.84 2.66 -38.20
CA LEU A 422 5.85 2.11 -37.27
C LEU A 422 4.64 1.55 -38.02
N ALA A 423 4.14 2.28 -39.02
CA ALA A 423 3.04 1.83 -39.86
C ALA A 423 3.38 0.56 -40.66
N GLU A 424 4.63 0.38 -41.10
CA GLU A 424 5.09 -0.83 -41.78
C GLU A 424 5.34 -2.02 -40.83
N ASN A 425 5.78 -1.76 -39.59
CA ASN A 425 6.24 -2.79 -38.64
C ASN A 425 5.14 -3.68 -38.08
N ASP A 426 3.93 -3.15 -37.97
CA ASP A 426 2.84 -3.86 -37.31
C ASP A 426 1.95 -4.69 -38.27
N TYR A 427 2.25 -4.68 -39.57
CA TYR A 427 1.59 -5.59 -40.54
C TYR A 427 2.23 -6.98 -40.49
N ILE A 428 1.40 -8.02 -40.60
CA ILE A 428 1.76 -9.46 -40.54
C ILE A 428 2.87 -9.88 -41.54
N ASN A 429 3.18 -9.05 -42.53
CA ASN A 429 4.25 -9.27 -43.53
C ASN A 429 5.45 -8.32 -43.36
N ALA A 430 5.65 -7.72 -42.19
CA ALA A 430 6.77 -6.83 -41.93
C ALA A 430 8.11 -7.53 -42.23
N LYS A 431 8.99 -6.84 -42.95
CA LYS A 431 10.31 -7.36 -43.40
C LYS A 431 11.33 -7.52 -42.25
N ARG A 432 10.96 -7.18 -41.02
CA ARG A 432 11.87 -7.19 -39.86
C ARG A 432 11.85 -8.53 -39.13
N PRO A 433 13.01 -9.00 -38.63
CA PRO A 433 13.09 -10.25 -37.89
C PRO A 433 12.30 -10.15 -36.58
N ILE A 434 11.39 -11.11 -36.39
CA ILE A 434 10.72 -11.33 -35.12
C ILE A 434 11.76 -11.79 -34.10
N ARG A 435 11.80 -11.13 -32.94
CA ARG A 435 12.69 -11.53 -31.85
C ARG A 435 12.25 -12.87 -31.26
N ASP A 436 13.22 -13.67 -30.83
CA ASP A 436 12.91 -14.90 -30.12
C ASP A 436 12.49 -14.60 -28.67
N GLN A 437 11.79 -15.56 -28.07
CA GLN A 437 11.21 -15.41 -26.73
C GLN A 437 12.28 -15.27 -25.64
N LYS A 438 13.45 -15.86 -25.84
CA LYS A 438 14.53 -15.88 -24.86
C LYS A 438 15.17 -14.50 -24.77
N ASP A 439 15.50 -13.89 -25.91
CA ASP A 439 16.05 -12.54 -25.99
C ASP A 439 15.08 -11.51 -25.37
N MET A 440 13.79 -11.64 -25.68
CA MET A 440 12.75 -10.79 -25.09
C MET A 440 12.67 -10.95 -23.57
N SER A 441 12.77 -12.18 -23.06
CA SER A 441 12.71 -12.46 -21.63
C SER A 441 13.94 -11.93 -20.87
N GLU A 442 15.11 -12.02 -21.50
CA GLU A 442 16.37 -11.49 -20.96
C GLU A 442 16.31 -9.95 -20.89
N GLU A 443 15.84 -9.28 -21.93
CA GLU A 443 15.63 -7.83 -21.95
C GLU A 443 14.64 -7.39 -20.87
N ALA A 444 13.48 -8.04 -20.77
CA ALA A 444 12.49 -7.76 -19.73
C ALA A 444 13.06 -7.95 -18.32
N SER A 445 13.91 -8.97 -18.11
CA SER A 445 14.58 -9.21 -16.82
C SER A 445 15.53 -8.08 -16.41
N VAL A 446 16.24 -7.48 -17.37
CA VAL A 446 17.08 -6.29 -17.11
C VAL A 446 16.19 -5.13 -16.68
N TYR A 447 15.12 -4.86 -17.42
CA TYR A 447 14.21 -3.74 -17.12
C TYR A 447 13.48 -3.89 -15.79
N ARG A 448 13.10 -5.13 -15.41
CA ARG A 448 12.53 -5.42 -14.09
C ARG A 448 13.44 -4.90 -12.99
N LYS A 449 14.73 -5.25 -13.02
CA LYS A 449 15.72 -4.84 -12.02
C LYS A 449 15.86 -3.33 -11.91
N LEU A 450 15.86 -2.63 -13.05
CA LEU A 450 15.98 -1.16 -13.08
C LEU A 450 14.77 -0.44 -12.48
N LEU A 451 13.57 -1.01 -12.64
CA LEU A 451 12.34 -0.51 -12.01
C LEU A 451 12.13 -1.07 -10.58
N GLY A 452 13.14 -1.74 -10.01
CA GLY A 452 13.10 -2.36 -8.68
C GLY A 452 12.09 -3.50 -8.57
N SER A 453 11.93 -4.31 -9.63
CA SER A 453 10.91 -5.36 -9.80
C SER A 453 11.44 -6.77 -9.60
#